data_AF-A0A7W0H0V9-F1
#
_entry.id   AF-A0A7W0H0V9-F1
#
_cell.length_a   1.000
_cell.length_b   1.000
_cell.length_c   1.000
_cell.angle_alpha   90.00
_cell.angle_beta   90.00
_cell.angle_gamma   90.00
#
_symmetry.space_group_name_H-M   'P 1'
#
loop_
_entity.id
_entity.type
_entity.pdbx_description
1 polymer ?
#
loop_
_entity_poly.entity_id
_entity_poly.type
_entity_poly.pdbx_seq_one_letter_code
_entity_poly.pdbx_strand_id
1 'polypeptide(L)'
;MNNFTVRSALVVLALLVGAWLGLGVRALALESNARGVLDRARAGPVPPAEVNAALGDLAKAGRLSPDQGPVIRQGELLAAAGRDDEARAAATRVNDAEPDNLQGWFLTWVVSDPDKRAKAQAKRRLLELNPWFEYALRRR
;
A
#
# COMPACT_ATOMS: atom_id res chain seq x y z
N MET A 1 -23.70 -39.13 8.03
CA MET A 1 -23.72 -37.66 7.89
C MET A 1 -24.94 -37.31 7.03
N ASN A 2 -25.94 -36.60 7.55
CA ASN A 2 -27.20 -36.38 6.83
C ASN A 2 -27.00 -35.40 5.67
N ASN A 3 -27.60 -35.70 4.51
CA ASN A 3 -27.55 -34.84 3.31
C ASN A 3 -28.01 -33.40 3.58
N PHE A 4 -28.94 -33.21 4.51
CA PHE A 4 -29.39 -31.88 4.94
C PHE A 4 -28.26 -31.07 5.57
N THR A 5 -27.49 -31.67 6.49
CA THR A 5 -26.35 -31.03 7.15
C THR A 5 -25.27 -30.62 6.15
N VAL A 6 -24.97 -31.47 5.16
CA VAL A 6 -23.98 -31.16 4.11
C VAL A 6 -24.47 -30.00 3.24
N ARG A 7 -25.74 -29.99 2.83
CA ARG A 7 -26.32 -28.90 2.02
C ARG A 7 -26.34 -27.58 2.79
N SER A 8 -26.75 -27.58 4.05
CA SER A 8 -26.74 -26.38 4.89
C SER A 8 -25.32 -25.85 5.09
N ALA A 9 -24.34 -26.71 5.33
CA ALA A 9 -22.93 -26.32 5.44
C ALA A 9 -22.41 -25.68 4.13
N LEU A 10 -22.76 -26.25 2.97
CA LEU A 10 -22.39 -25.68 1.67
C LEU A 10 -23.01 -24.30 1.42
N VAL A 11 -24.29 -24.10 1.78
CA VAL A 11 -24.94 -22.78 1.65
C VAL A 11 -24.27 -21.75 2.54
N VAL A 12 -23.98 -22.09 3.81
CA VAL A 12 -23.28 -21.20 4.73
C VAL A 12 -21.89 -20.85 4.19
N LEU A 13 -21.13 -21.84 3.72
CA LEU A 13 -19.82 -21.60 3.12
C LEU A 13 -19.91 -20.69 1.88
N ALA A 14 -20.88 -20.91 1.01
CA ALA A 14 -21.08 -20.08 -0.18
C ALA A 14 -21.40 -18.62 0.18
N LEU A 15 -22.22 -18.39 1.21
CA LEU A 15 -22.51 -17.04 1.70
C LEU A 15 -21.27 -16.37 2.29
N LEU A 16 -20.46 -17.09 3.04
CA LEU A 16 -19.21 -16.57 3.59
C LEU A 16 -18.21 -16.19 2.49
N VAL A 17 -18.05 -17.05 1.48
CA VAL A 17 -17.20 -16.76 0.31
C VAL A 17 -17.73 -15.55 -0.46
N GLY A 18 -19.05 -15.46 -0.68
CA GLY A 18 -19.67 -14.30 -1.34
C GLY A 18 -19.44 -12.99 -0.57
N ALA A 19 -19.60 -13.01 0.75
CA ALA A 19 -19.32 -11.86 1.60
C ALA A 19 -17.84 -11.46 1.55
N TRP A 20 -16.92 -12.43 1.63
CA TRP A 20 -15.48 -12.20 1.51
C TRP A 20 -15.10 -11.54 0.18
N LEU A 21 -15.61 -12.07 -0.94
CA LEU A 21 -15.38 -11.49 -2.27
C LEU A 21 -15.94 -10.07 -2.39
N GLY A 22 -17.12 -9.82 -1.82
CA GLY A 22 -17.70 -8.48 -1.77
C GLY A 22 -16.82 -7.46 -1.04
N LEU A 23 -16.21 -7.87 0.09
CA LEU A 23 -15.25 -7.03 0.81
C LEU A 23 -13.98 -6.78 -0.01
N GLY A 24 -13.47 -7.80 -0.71
CA GLY A 24 -12.32 -7.67 -1.60
C GLY A 24 -12.56 -6.69 -2.76
N VAL A 25 -13.71 -6.77 -3.43
CA VAL A 25 -14.09 -5.82 -4.49
C VAL A 25 -14.20 -4.41 -3.96
N ARG A 26 -14.77 -4.24 -2.75
CA ARG A 26 -14.85 -2.92 -2.11
C ARG A 26 -13.47 -2.35 -1.78
N ALA A 27 -12.54 -3.16 -1.29
CA ALA A 27 -11.17 -2.74 -1.03
C ALA A 27 -10.49 -2.27 -2.32
N LEU A 28 -10.59 -3.05 -3.40
CA LEU A 28 -10.05 -2.70 -4.72
C LEU A 28 -10.62 -1.40 -5.27
N ALA A 29 -11.93 -1.17 -5.12
CA ALA A 29 -12.57 0.07 -5.56
C ALA A 29 -12.02 1.31 -4.82
N LEU A 30 -11.86 1.21 -3.49
CA LEU A 30 -11.28 2.28 -2.66
C LEU A 30 -9.82 2.58 -3.08
N GLU A 31 -9.03 1.54 -3.35
CA GLU A 31 -7.66 1.69 -3.81
C GLU A 31 -7.57 2.31 -5.21
N SER A 32 -8.46 1.92 -6.12
CA SER A 32 -8.51 2.46 -7.48
C SER A 32 -8.81 3.96 -7.48
N ASN A 33 -9.76 4.39 -6.65
CA ASN A 33 -10.11 5.80 -6.49
C ASN A 33 -8.91 6.61 -5.96
N ALA A 34 -8.26 6.11 -4.91
CA ALA A 34 -7.10 6.77 -4.34
C ALA A 34 -5.91 6.81 -5.30
N ARG A 35 -5.74 5.78 -6.15
CA ARG A 35 -4.68 5.74 -7.17
C ARG A 35 -4.85 6.85 -8.21
N GLY A 36 -6.08 7.15 -8.62
CA GLY A 36 -6.34 8.29 -9.52
C GLY A 36 -5.95 9.64 -8.92
N VAL A 37 -6.04 9.81 -7.60
CA VAL A 37 -5.56 11.01 -6.90
C VAL A 37 -4.03 11.04 -6.84
N LEU A 38 -3.40 9.89 -6.53
CA LEU A 38 -1.95 9.74 -6.52
C LEU A 38 -1.31 10.07 -7.88
N ASP A 39 -1.87 9.56 -8.97
CA ASP A 39 -1.32 9.80 -10.31
C ASP A 39 -1.38 11.29 -10.68
N ARG A 40 -2.44 11.99 -10.27
CA ARG A 40 -2.53 13.45 -10.40
C ARG A 40 -1.55 14.19 -9.50
N ALA A 41 -1.40 13.75 -8.24
CA ALA A 41 -0.46 14.35 -7.29
C ALA A 41 1.00 14.24 -7.77
N ARG A 42 1.33 13.16 -8.49
CA ARG A 42 2.64 13.00 -9.15
C ARG A 42 2.82 13.95 -10.33
N ALA A 43 1.75 14.32 -11.02
CA ALA A 43 1.79 15.23 -12.16
C ALA A 43 1.75 16.72 -11.76
N GLY A 44 1.28 17.04 -10.55
CA GLY A 44 1.24 18.40 -10.04
C GLY A 44 0.43 18.56 -8.75
N PRO A 45 0.27 19.79 -8.25
CA PRO A 45 -0.45 20.05 -7.01
C PRO A 45 -1.91 19.59 -7.07
N VAL A 46 -2.34 18.88 -6.04
CA VAL A 46 -3.73 18.44 -5.85
C VAL A 46 -4.30 19.10 -4.60
N PRO A 47 -5.59 19.49 -4.56
CA PRO A 47 -6.20 20.08 -3.38
C PRO A 47 -6.03 19.19 -2.12
N PRO A 48 -5.68 19.77 -0.95
CA PRO A 48 -5.48 19.00 0.28
C PRO A 48 -6.70 18.15 0.69
N ALA A 49 -7.91 18.64 0.38
CA ALA A 49 -9.14 17.92 0.65
C ALA A 49 -9.23 16.60 -0.13
N GLU A 50 -8.80 16.58 -1.39
CA GLU A 50 -8.79 15.38 -2.24
C GLU A 50 -7.72 14.39 -1.77
N VAL A 51 -6.54 14.88 -1.39
CA VAL A 51 -5.49 14.07 -0.78
C VAL A 51 -6.01 13.40 0.49
N ASN A 52 -6.64 14.15 1.38
CA ASN A 52 -7.20 13.62 2.63
C ASN A 52 -8.32 12.60 2.39
N ALA A 53 -9.19 12.84 1.40
CA ALA A 53 -10.22 11.87 1.01
C ALA A 53 -9.61 10.55 0.52
N ALA A 54 -8.61 10.62 -0.37
CA ALA A 54 -7.90 9.45 -0.87
C ALA A 54 -7.14 8.69 0.24
N LEU A 55 -6.51 9.39 1.19
CA LEU A 55 -5.90 8.78 2.36
C LEU A 55 -6.94 8.06 3.23
N GLY A 56 -8.12 8.65 3.38
CA GLY A 56 -9.26 8.04 4.07
C GLY A 56 -9.75 6.76 3.39
N ASP A 57 -9.78 6.74 2.05
CA ASP A 57 -10.16 5.55 1.29
C ASP A 57 -9.11 4.44 1.38
N LEU A 58 -7.82 4.78 1.31
CA LEU A 58 -6.73 3.81 1.56
C LEU A 58 -6.77 3.26 2.99
N ALA A 59 -7.13 4.08 3.98
CA ALA A 59 -7.28 3.62 5.37
C ALA A 59 -8.49 2.70 5.55
N LYS A 60 -9.54 2.83 4.74
CA LYS A 60 -10.65 1.87 4.70
C LYS A 60 -10.22 0.60 3.97
N ALA A 61 -9.51 0.70 2.85
CA ALA A 61 -9.00 -0.46 2.11
C ALA A 61 -8.08 -1.34 2.97
N GLY A 62 -7.14 -0.74 3.70
CA GLY A 62 -6.26 -1.47 4.64
C GLY A 62 -6.97 -2.07 5.85
N ARG A 63 -8.22 -1.72 6.13
CA ARG A 63 -9.06 -2.43 7.13
C ARG A 63 -9.77 -3.65 6.55
N LEU A 64 -9.88 -3.72 5.22
CA LEU A 64 -10.52 -4.81 4.49
C LEU A 64 -9.50 -5.81 3.92
N SER A 65 -8.22 -5.42 3.85
CA SER A 65 -7.12 -6.25 3.36
C SER A 65 -6.00 -6.31 4.40
N PRO A 66 -5.43 -7.50 4.69
CA PRO A 66 -4.27 -7.62 5.56
C PRO A 66 -2.93 -7.21 4.89
N ASP A 67 -2.94 -6.95 3.58
CA ASP A 67 -1.76 -6.52 2.81
C ASP A 67 -1.33 -5.07 3.15
N GLN A 68 -0.04 -4.78 3.06
CA GLN A 68 0.56 -3.45 3.22
C GLN A 68 0.37 -2.54 2.00
N GLY A 69 -0.11 -3.05 0.86
CA GLY A 69 -0.37 -2.28 -0.36
C GLY A 69 -1.08 -0.93 -0.17
N PRO A 70 -2.18 -0.84 0.62
CA PRO A 70 -2.82 0.43 0.96
C PRO A 70 -1.91 1.39 1.73
N VAL A 71 -1.11 0.89 2.68
CA VAL A 71 -0.19 1.71 3.49
C VAL A 71 0.97 2.24 2.64
N ILE A 72 1.49 1.42 1.72
CA ILE A 72 2.51 1.83 0.74
C ILE A 72 1.96 2.98 -0.11
N ARG A 73 0.74 2.83 -0.67
CA ARG A 73 0.12 3.91 -1.46
C ARG A 73 -0.22 5.16 -0.64
N GLN A 74 -0.52 5.03 0.64
CA GLN A 74 -0.65 6.20 1.52
C GLN A 74 0.68 6.96 1.58
N GLY A 75 1.78 6.26 1.81
CA GLY A 75 3.11 6.86 1.82
C GLY A 75 3.47 7.52 0.50
N GLU A 76 3.18 6.88 -0.63
CA GLU A 76 3.42 7.47 -1.95
C GLU A 76 2.60 8.75 -2.18
N LEU A 77 1.32 8.76 -1.78
CA LEU A 77 0.44 9.93 -1.91
C LEU A 77 0.87 11.07 -0.99
N LEU A 78 1.27 10.75 0.24
CA LEU A 78 1.80 11.72 1.19
C LEU A 78 3.08 12.37 0.65
N ALA A 79 4.00 11.57 0.11
CA ALA A 79 5.22 12.07 -0.52
C ALA A 79 4.92 12.97 -1.73
N ALA A 80 4.01 12.55 -2.61
CA ALA A 80 3.58 13.36 -3.76
C ALA A 80 2.91 14.67 -3.35
N ALA A 81 2.25 14.70 -2.18
CA ALA A 81 1.64 15.89 -1.61
C ALA A 81 2.60 16.74 -0.75
N GLY A 82 3.89 16.38 -0.67
CA GLY A 82 4.90 17.09 0.14
C GLY A 82 4.78 16.89 1.65
N ARG A 83 4.08 15.84 2.10
CA ARG A 83 3.89 15.48 3.51
C ARG A 83 4.91 14.41 3.94
N ASP A 84 6.19 14.75 3.83
CA ASP A 84 7.30 13.79 3.93
C ASP A 84 7.42 13.12 5.30
N ASP A 85 7.07 13.81 6.39
CA ASP A 85 7.08 13.24 7.75
C ASP A 85 6.09 12.08 7.87
N GLU A 86 4.88 12.27 7.36
CA GLU A 86 3.84 11.23 7.39
C GLU A 86 4.15 10.11 6.40
N ALA A 87 4.76 10.45 5.26
CA ALA A 87 5.23 9.45 4.29
C ALA A 87 6.32 8.56 4.90
N ARG A 88 7.26 9.14 5.66
CA ARG A 88 8.28 8.40 6.44
C ARG A 88 7.66 7.51 7.51
N ALA A 89 6.65 8.00 8.22
CA ALA A 89 5.90 7.19 9.19
C ALA A 89 5.19 6.00 8.51
N ALA A 90 4.59 6.20 7.33
CA ALA A 90 3.99 5.12 6.55
C ALA A 90 5.04 4.09 6.12
N ALA A 91 6.19 4.52 5.61
CA ALA A 91 7.28 3.64 5.21
C ALA A 91 7.80 2.79 6.39
N THR A 92 7.95 3.41 7.56
CA THR A 92 8.36 2.73 8.79
C THR A 92 7.38 1.62 9.16
N ARG A 93 6.06 1.90 9.15
CA ARG A 93 5.03 0.90 9.42
C ARG A 93 5.10 -0.30 8.48
N VAL A 94 5.33 -0.06 7.19
CA VAL A 94 5.44 -1.16 6.19
C VAL A 94 6.67 -2.02 6.49
N ASN A 95 7.83 -1.41 6.74
CA ASN A 95 9.06 -2.17 7.00
C ASN A 95 9.02 -2.92 8.34
N ASP A 96 8.35 -2.37 9.36
CA ASP A 96 8.17 -3.05 10.65
C ASP A 96 7.24 -4.26 10.51
N ALA A 97 6.18 -4.14 9.70
CA ALA A 97 5.23 -5.22 9.45
C ALA A 97 5.78 -6.29 8.51
N GLU A 98 6.48 -5.88 7.45
CA GLU A 98 7.03 -6.74 6.40
C GLU A 98 8.48 -6.34 6.07
N PRO A 99 9.47 -6.83 6.85
CA PRO A 99 10.88 -6.43 6.71
C PRO A 99 11.54 -6.79 5.37
N ASP A 100 10.92 -7.69 4.60
CA ASP A 100 11.38 -8.12 3.27
C ASP A 100 10.50 -7.56 2.14
N ASN A 101 9.59 -6.62 2.45
CA ASN A 101 8.79 -5.93 1.44
C ASN A 101 9.65 -4.89 0.70
N LEU A 102 9.95 -5.17 -0.57
CA LEU A 102 10.78 -4.33 -1.42
C LEU A 102 10.18 -2.93 -1.61
N GLN A 103 8.86 -2.81 -1.74
CA GLN A 103 8.17 -1.53 -1.92
C GLN A 103 8.22 -0.66 -0.66
N GLY A 104 8.17 -1.27 0.53
CA GLY A 104 8.36 -0.57 1.81
C GLY A 104 9.72 0.12 1.88
N TRP A 105 10.80 -0.63 1.60
CA TRP A 105 12.15 -0.06 1.56
C TRP A 105 12.33 0.95 0.43
N PHE A 106 11.68 0.73 -0.72
CA PHE A 106 11.71 1.69 -1.82
C PHE A 106 11.08 3.01 -1.42
N LEU A 107 9.92 2.96 -0.76
CA LEU A 107 9.27 4.14 -0.22
C LEU A 107 10.20 4.86 0.76
N THR A 108 10.82 4.15 1.72
CA THR A 108 11.82 4.75 2.63
C THR A 108 12.94 5.47 1.88
N TRP A 109 13.46 4.86 0.81
CA TRP A 109 14.52 5.44 -0.01
C TRP A 109 14.08 6.72 -0.72
N VAL A 110 12.85 6.75 -1.26
CA VAL A 110 12.27 7.92 -1.92
C VAL A 110 12.07 9.08 -0.94
N VAL A 111 11.50 8.82 0.23
CA VAL A 111 11.09 9.87 1.19
C VAL A 111 12.18 10.31 2.17
N SER A 112 13.36 9.68 2.14
CA SER A 112 14.50 10.05 2.98
C SER A 112 15.42 11.03 2.28
N ASP A 113 15.94 12.01 3.02
CA ASP A 113 16.96 12.93 2.50
C ASP A 113 18.23 12.18 2.07
N PRO A 114 18.95 12.65 1.03
CA PRO A 114 20.17 12.03 0.52
C PRO A 114 21.23 11.73 1.58
N ASP A 115 21.44 12.66 2.51
CA ASP A 115 22.52 12.59 3.50
C ASP A 115 22.15 11.80 4.75
N LYS A 116 20.91 11.30 4.84
CA LYS A 116 20.43 10.58 6.02
C LYS A 116 20.80 9.11 5.94
N ARG A 117 21.26 8.59 7.07
CA ARG A 117 21.54 7.15 7.29
C ARG A 117 20.37 6.26 6.86
N ALA A 118 19.12 6.73 7.01
CA ALA A 118 17.92 6.02 6.59
C ALA A 118 17.92 5.71 5.08
N LYS A 119 18.32 6.66 4.23
CA LYS A 119 18.37 6.45 2.77
C LYS A 119 19.43 5.42 2.39
N ALA A 120 20.60 5.49 3.01
CA ALA A 120 21.68 4.52 2.80
C ALA A 120 21.29 3.11 3.28
N GLN A 121 20.59 3.01 4.42
CA GLN A 121 20.06 1.73 4.91
C GLN A 121 19.00 1.17 3.96
N ALA A 122 18.03 1.97 3.53
CA ALA A 122 17.00 1.56 2.60
C ALA A 122 17.61 1.07 1.28
N LYS A 123 18.61 1.78 0.74
CA LYS A 123 19.35 1.38 -0.46
C LYS A 123 20.03 0.01 -0.29
N ARG A 124 20.67 -0.25 0.85
CA ARG A 124 21.28 -1.56 1.14
C ARG A 124 20.24 -2.67 1.17
N ARG A 125 19.13 -2.47 1.88
CA ARG A 125 18.02 -3.44 1.93
C ARG A 125 17.43 -3.72 0.55
N LEU A 126 17.27 -2.68 -0.28
CA LEU A 126 16.80 -2.84 -1.67
C LEU A 126 17.75 -3.69 -2.52
N LEU A 127 19.06 -3.51 -2.37
CA LEU A 127 20.07 -4.32 -3.07
C LEU A 127 20.12 -5.76 -2.58
N GLU A 128 19.93 -5.99 -1.28
CA GLU A 128 19.82 -7.33 -0.69
C GLU A 128 18.58 -8.08 -1.22
N LEU A 129 17.43 -7.41 -1.28
CA LEU A 129 16.17 -7.98 -1.75
C LEU A 129 16.11 -8.09 -3.28
N ASN A 130 16.78 -7.19 -4.00
CA ASN A 130 16.87 -7.20 -5.45
C ASN A 130 18.24 -6.69 -5.93
N PRO A 131 19.17 -7.61 -6.26
CA PRO A 131 20.51 -7.27 -6.73
C PRO A 131 20.54 -6.38 -7.98
N TRP A 132 19.45 -6.32 -8.75
CA TRP A 132 19.35 -5.56 -9.99
C TRP A 132 18.72 -4.17 -9.81
N PHE A 133 18.43 -3.75 -8.57
CA PHE A 133 17.79 -2.46 -8.27
C PHE A 133 18.51 -1.26 -8.91
N GLU A 134 19.84 -1.25 -8.91
CA GLU A 134 20.66 -0.20 -9.55
C GLU A 134 20.53 -0.14 -11.07
N TYR A 135 20.23 -1.27 -11.71
CA TYR A 135 19.95 -1.30 -13.14
C TYR A 135 18.57 -0.70 -13.43
N ALA A 136 17.58 -0.99 -12.57
CA ALA A 136 16.24 -0.44 -12.70
C ALA A 136 16.21 1.09 -12.54
N LEU A 137 17.05 1.65 -11.66
CA LEU A 137 17.15 3.11 -11.47
C LEU A 137 17.77 3.84 -12.67
N ARG A 138 18.73 3.22 -13.38
CA ARG A 138 19.41 3.85 -14.53
C ARG A 138 18.58 3.93 -15.81
N ARG A 139 17.45 3.22 -15.87
CA ARG A 139 16.59 3.11 -17.06
C ARG A 139 15.34 4.00 -17.02
N ARG A 140 15.19 4.80 -15.97
CA ARG A 140 14.12 5.80 -15.81
C ARG A 140 14.60 7.17 -16.27
#